data_AF-A0A0G4GNT5-F1
#
_entry.id   AF-A0A0G4GNT5-F1
#
_cell.length_a   1.000
_cell.length_b   1.000
_cell.length_c   1.000
_cell.angle_alpha   90.00
_cell.angle_beta   90.00
_cell.angle_gamma   90.00
#
_symmetry.space_group_name_H-M   'P 1'
#
loop_
_entity.id
_entity.type
_entity.pdbx_description
1 polymer ?
#
loop_
_entity_poly.entity_id
_entity_poly.type
_entity_poly.pdbx_seq_one_letter_code
_entity_poly.pdbx_strand_id
1 'polypeptide(L)'
;MQCDWRPAGVAAGCPAHSKSSAKYMKKMGMQLKENLKELQEAISAGLKEDLKEVSQGMKRINEAIRKRLKRKHENGRDTNDNHQKVPPQPSRSDSPPTSNTRRRFAAACQTIQQQQQQQQQQQQHYRLPSVSTSGTQCDQEHQRGKNGPEPTTPSVPASTRAQHRGSVSSAMAAFDELDAVFDILDDEVVTFLLGEGGPNGSLYALFEFILTSPLYEASVAVWCGRDKIMLRRLGELFGSAALHTGIIEAGLTATRILSCLRRWMQSYVDYAVALGYLRSPIDTQIRTNVLDALRFLWGDGEAQFRCAVREFVQGFVSNLPDWFFVKADGSAAQQHFMRCVPSLPQGLQQILVQKAFALASSTRKARETQAKLEDQNHHIEDLCSAIASRDHKIKHLASSTRKARETQAKLEGRIEDLCGAIASRDHKIKHLEESVSYHRRLRVRGLKCKAVGCADDHARHFCWKCHDEDSDHRASKCPYSVIVYHQTSRESAESIKNDGIDISKSRPGWAGKGFYAAKCIEDTDGKAQGGRGWIVKLAFHLGRPLEKCRSLSDTGKATEIGVQLSDYYTHQHDRVCGI
;
A
#
# COMPACT_ATOMS: atom_id res chain seq x y z
N MET A 1 13.28 -73.56 -37.18
CA MET A 1 13.38 -73.44 -35.71
C MET A 1 12.05 -72.88 -35.19
N GLN A 2 11.17 -73.77 -34.75
CA GLN A 2 9.89 -73.45 -34.10
C GLN A 2 10.14 -73.31 -32.59
N CYS A 3 9.59 -72.27 -31.97
CA CYS A 3 9.50 -72.17 -30.51
C CYS A 3 8.03 -72.19 -30.11
N ASP A 4 7.64 -73.30 -29.51
CA ASP A 4 6.39 -73.53 -28.78
C ASP A 4 6.31 -72.62 -27.55
N TRP A 5 5.16 -71.97 -27.35
CA TRP A 5 4.76 -71.39 -26.07
C TRP A 5 3.42 -72.02 -25.64
N ARG A 6 3.49 -72.91 -24.65
CA ARG A 6 2.33 -73.35 -23.86
C ARG A 6 2.19 -72.48 -22.62
N PRO A 7 0.98 -72.05 -22.21
CA PRO A 7 0.76 -71.46 -20.90
C PRO A 7 0.58 -72.56 -19.84
N ALA A 8 1.34 -72.45 -18.75
CA ALA A 8 1.23 -73.28 -17.56
C ALA A 8 -0.05 -72.95 -16.76
N GLY A 9 -0.63 -74.00 -16.17
CA GLY A 9 -1.88 -73.96 -15.42
C GLY A 9 -1.83 -73.11 -14.15
N VAL A 10 -2.95 -72.46 -13.87
CA VAL A 10 -3.21 -71.69 -12.65
C VAL A 10 -3.56 -72.67 -11.52
N ALA A 11 -2.64 -72.81 -10.56
CA ALA A 11 -2.87 -73.54 -9.32
C ALA A 11 -3.82 -72.77 -8.39
N ALA A 12 -4.77 -73.50 -7.83
CA ALA A 12 -5.77 -73.00 -6.90
C ALA A 12 -5.20 -72.67 -5.51
N GLY A 13 -5.63 -71.53 -4.97
CA GLY A 13 -6.08 -71.38 -3.58
C GLY A 13 -5.06 -71.52 -2.45
N CYS A 14 -4.53 -70.39 -1.98
CA CYS A 14 -3.93 -70.29 -0.64
C CYS A 14 -4.53 -69.07 0.12
N PRO A 15 -5.42 -69.27 1.12
CA PRO A 15 -6.18 -68.20 1.76
C PRO A 15 -5.44 -67.46 2.91
N ALA A 16 -4.10 -67.51 2.96
CA ALA A 16 -3.34 -67.01 4.11
C ALA A 16 -3.01 -65.49 4.09
N HIS A 17 -3.21 -64.78 2.97
CA HIS A 17 -2.67 -63.42 2.82
C HIS A 17 -3.53 -62.27 3.39
N SER A 18 -4.81 -62.47 3.72
CA SER A 18 -5.67 -61.35 4.19
C SER A 18 -5.34 -60.87 5.61
N LYS A 19 -4.85 -61.77 6.49
CA LYS A 19 -4.45 -61.40 7.86
C LYS A 19 -3.13 -60.61 7.91
N SER A 20 -2.27 -60.76 6.90
CA SER A 20 -0.99 -60.03 6.79
C SER A 20 -1.24 -58.54 6.50
N SER A 21 -2.15 -58.23 5.58
CA SER A 21 -2.47 -56.85 5.19
C SER A 21 -3.06 -56.01 6.33
N ALA A 22 -3.99 -56.58 7.11
CA ALA A 22 -4.56 -55.90 8.27
C ALA A 22 -3.52 -55.62 9.36
N LYS A 23 -2.58 -56.54 9.59
CA LYS A 23 -1.46 -56.35 10.53
C LYS A 23 -0.50 -55.24 10.06
N TYR A 24 -0.24 -55.17 8.76
CA TYR A 24 0.60 -54.15 8.15
C TYR A 24 -0.03 -52.74 8.25
N MET A 25 -1.32 -52.61 7.92
CA MET A 25 -2.03 -51.34 8.01
C MET A 25 -2.14 -50.85 9.46
N LYS A 26 -2.35 -51.74 10.42
CA LYS A 26 -2.33 -51.39 11.85
C LYS A 26 -0.95 -50.92 12.31
N LYS A 27 0.13 -51.55 11.82
CA LYS A 27 1.52 -51.14 12.12
C LYS A 27 1.84 -49.77 11.53
N MET A 28 1.48 -49.50 10.26
CA MET A 28 1.64 -48.17 9.67
C MET A 28 0.81 -47.11 10.39
N GLY A 29 -0.43 -47.42 10.79
CA GLY A 29 -1.27 -46.48 11.52
C GLY A 29 -0.70 -46.08 12.89
N MET A 30 -0.08 -47.02 13.61
CA MET A 30 0.61 -46.70 14.86
C MET A 30 1.87 -45.86 14.62
N GLN A 31 2.65 -46.18 13.58
CA GLN A 31 3.86 -45.43 13.25
C GLN A 31 3.55 -44.00 12.78
N LEU A 32 2.44 -43.80 12.06
CA LEU A 32 1.98 -42.47 11.68
C LEU A 32 1.57 -41.64 12.91
N LYS A 33 0.89 -42.27 13.89
CA LYS A 33 0.52 -41.60 15.15
C LYS A 33 1.74 -41.21 15.99
N GLU A 34 2.75 -42.08 16.05
CA GLU A 34 4.01 -41.79 16.75
C GLU A 34 4.70 -40.57 16.12
N ASN A 35 4.86 -40.56 14.79
CA ASN A 35 5.48 -39.45 14.07
C ASN A 35 4.71 -38.13 14.23
N LEU A 36 3.37 -38.18 14.27
CA LEU A 36 2.55 -37.00 14.49
C LEU A 36 2.75 -36.44 15.91
N LYS A 37 2.90 -37.32 16.90
CA LYS A 37 3.18 -36.94 18.28
C LYS A 37 4.56 -36.31 18.42
N GLU A 38 5.59 -36.90 17.82
CA GLU A 38 6.94 -36.34 17.80
C GLU A 38 6.98 -34.94 17.15
N LEU A 39 6.27 -34.77 16.03
CA LEU A 39 6.16 -33.46 15.36
C LEU A 39 5.46 -32.42 16.25
N GLN A 40 4.40 -32.81 16.95
CA GLN A 40 3.66 -31.93 17.87
C GLN A 40 4.52 -31.54 19.09
N GLU A 41 5.32 -32.46 19.61
CA GLU A 41 6.27 -32.20 20.70
C GLU A 41 7.40 -31.26 20.23
N ALA A 42 7.94 -31.46 19.03
CA ALA A 42 8.97 -30.59 18.45
C ALA A 42 8.47 -29.16 18.23
N ILE A 43 7.25 -28.98 17.70
CA ILE A 43 6.64 -27.65 17.53
C ILE A 43 6.39 -26.99 18.89
N SER A 44 5.91 -27.76 19.87
CA SER A 44 5.66 -27.26 21.23
C SER A 44 6.96 -26.86 21.95
N ALA A 45 8.04 -27.60 21.74
CA ALA A 45 9.36 -27.26 22.27
C ALA A 45 9.91 -25.97 21.63
N GLY A 46 9.86 -25.86 20.30
CA GLY A 46 10.29 -24.65 19.59
C GLY A 46 9.54 -23.39 20.02
N LEU A 47 8.21 -23.48 20.14
CA LEU A 47 7.39 -22.37 20.64
C LEU A 47 7.71 -21.98 22.08
N LYS A 48 8.05 -22.94 22.96
CA LYS A 48 8.44 -22.66 24.34
C LYS A 48 9.78 -21.93 24.42
N GLU A 49 10.74 -22.31 23.59
CA GLU A 49 12.06 -21.66 23.53
C GLU A 49 11.91 -20.20 23.06
N ASP A 50 11.14 -19.96 21.99
CA ASP A 50 10.86 -18.60 21.47
C ASP A 50 10.14 -17.73 22.52
N LEU A 51 9.14 -18.27 23.22
CA LEU A 51 8.44 -17.57 24.31
C LEU A 51 9.37 -17.23 25.47
N LYS A 52 10.33 -18.11 25.79
CA LYS A 52 11.34 -17.89 26.84
C LYS A 52 12.28 -16.76 26.45
N GLU A 53 12.70 -16.69 25.18
CA GLU A 53 13.55 -15.61 24.67
C GLU A 53 12.82 -14.26 24.69
N VAL A 54 11.55 -14.22 24.25
CA VAL A 54 10.70 -13.02 24.32
C VAL A 54 10.52 -12.55 25.77
N SER A 55 10.26 -13.48 26.70
CA SER A 55 10.14 -13.18 28.13
C SER A 55 11.45 -12.61 28.71
N GLN A 56 12.59 -13.15 28.31
CA GLN A 56 13.90 -12.63 28.72
C GLN A 56 14.19 -11.24 28.14
N GLY A 57 13.82 -10.99 26.88
CA GLY A 57 13.90 -9.66 26.26
C GLY A 57 13.05 -8.63 27.02
N MET A 58 11.82 -8.99 27.38
CA MET A 58 10.91 -8.14 28.15
C MET A 58 11.48 -7.79 29.53
N LYS A 59 12.14 -8.75 30.20
CA LYS A 59 12.84 -8.51 31.48
C LYS A 59 13.98 -7.49 31.32
N ARG A 60 14.80 -7.60 30.26
CA ARG A 60 15.90 -6.64 30.00
C ARG A 60 15.37 -5.22 29.75
N ILE A 61 14.27 -5.09 29.01
CA ILE A 61 13.62 -3.80 28.75
C ILE A 61 13.11 -3.17 30.05
N ASN A 62 12.40 -3.94 30.88
CA ASN A 62 11.90 -3.46 32.17
C ASN A 62 13.03 -3.03 33.11
N GLU A 63 14.14 -3.77 33.12
CA GLU A 63 15.35 -3.42 33.89
C GLU A 63 15.97 -2.10 33.41
N ALA A 64 16.06 -1.89 32.08
CA ALA A 64 16.55 -0.64 31.51
C ALA A 64 15.65 0.56 31.85
N ILE A 65 14.33 0.38 31.82
CA ILE A 65 13.35 1.40 32.21
C ILE A 65 13.55 1.77 33.69
N ARG A 66 13.68 0.79 34.59
CA ARG A 66 13.94 1.05 36.02
C ARG A 66 15.24 1.83 36.22
N LYS A 67 16.33 1.44 35.55
CA LYS A 67 17.61 2.16 35.64
C LYS A 67 17.49 3.61 35.17
N ARG A 68 16.74 3.88 34.09
CA ARG A 68 16.52 5.23 33.58
C ARG A 68 15.69 6.08 34.54
N LEU A 69 14.66 5.51 35.16
CA LEU A 69 13.85 6.19 36.18
C LEU A 69 14.67 6.50 37.43
N LYS A 70 15.55 5.57 37.85
CA LYS A 70 16.44 5.80 38.99
C LYS A 70 17.42 6.95 38.73
N ARG A 71 18.06 7.00 37.56
CA ARG A 71 18.93 8.12 37.15
C ARG A 71 18.19 9.45 37.09
N LYS A 72 16.93 9.47 36.64
CA LYS A 72 16.10 10.69 36.68
C LYS A 72 15.82 11.16 38.10
N HIS A 73 15.61 10.23 39.04
CA HIS A 73 15.36 10.56 40.44
C HIS A 73 16.64 11.01 41.17
N GLU A 74 17.78 10.42 40.85
CA GLU A 74 19.09 10.82 41.39
C GLU A 74 19.49 12.22 40.86
N ASN A 75 19.40 12.45 39.55
CA ASN A 75 19.71 13.76 38.96
C ASN A 75 18.70 14.87 39.32
N GLY A 76 17.49 14.51 39.78
CA GLY A 76 16.50 15.47 40.26
C GLY A 76 16.70 15.89 41.72
N ARG A 77 17.61 15.25 42.46
CA ARG A 77 17.89 15.59 43.87
C ARG A 77 18.99 16.65 44.02
N ASP A 78 19.94 16.70 43.09
CA ASP A 78 21.10 17.60 43.19
C ASP A 78 20.79 19.07 42.85
N THR A 79 19.59 19.39 42.36
CA THR A 79 19.20 20.76 41.99
C THR A 79 18.34 21.49 43.05
N ASN A 80 18.10 20.90 44.22
CA ASN A 80 17.16 21.47 45.19
C ASN A 80 17.72 21.79 46.60
N ASP A 81 19.04 21.76 46.79
CA ASP A 81 19.68 22.06 48.09
C ASP A 81 19.97 23.55 48.33
N ASN A 82 19.30 24.46 47.61
CA ASN A 82 19.48 25.90 47.84
C ASN A 82 18.16 26.68 47.85
N HIS A 83 17.21 26.27 48.69
CA HIS A 83 16.20 27.20 49.19
C HIS A 83 15.79 26.95 50.65
N GLN A 84 15.81 28.06 51.38
CA GLN A 84 15.42 28.35 52.75
C GLN A 84 14.34 27.48 53.41
N LYS A 85 14.62 27.19 54.69
CA LYS A 85 13.71 26.76 55.75
C LYS A 85 12.34 27.45 55.70
N VAL A 86 11.27 26.67 55.59
CA VAL A 86 9.89 27.03 55.96
C VAL A 86 9.32 25.87 56.81
N PRO A 87 8.55 26.13 57.89
CA PRO A 87 8.13 25.10 58.85
C PRO A 87 6.94 24.26 58.33
N PRO A 88 6.71 23.06 58.92
CA PRO A 88 5.84 22.04 58.33
C PRO A 88 4.37 22.23 58.71
N GLN A 89 3.48 21.96 57.75
CA GLN A 89 2.06 21.72 57.99
C GLN A 89 1.58 20.47 57.23
N PRO A 90 0.50 19.83 57.72
CA PRO A 90 0.40 18.38 57.73
C PRO A 90 -0.26 17.76 56.49
N SER A 91 0.04 16.48 56.35
CA SER A 91 -0.32 15.51 55.33
C SER A 91 -1.81 15.44 54.97
N ARG A 92 -2.09 15.37 53.65
CA ARG A 92 -3.36 14.88 53.09
C ARG A 92 -3.13 13.83 52.01
N SER A 93 -3.38 12.59 52.42
CA SER A 93 -4.09 11.49 51.75
C SER A 93 -4.14 11.43 50.22
N ASP A 94 -3.65 10.29 49.71
CA ASP A 94 -3.85 9.73 48.38
C ASP A 94 -5.33 9.73 47.92
N SER A 95 -5.57 10.20 46.70
CA SER A 95 -6.83 9.98 45.98
C SER A 95 -6.54 9.52 44.54
N PRO A 96 -7.30 8.54 44.01
CA PRO A 96 -7.05 7.93 42.71
C PRO A 96 -7.43 8.89 41.55
N PRO A 97 -6.90 8.66 40.33
CA PRO A 97 -7.08 9.57 39.21
C PRO A 97 -8.55 9.65 38.79
N THR A 98 -9.04 10.89 38.67
CA THR A 98 -10.42 11.22 38.38
C THR A 98 -10.83 10.82 36.95
N SER A 99 -12.13 10.60 36.78
CA SER A 99 -12.84 10.18 35.57
C SER A 99 -12.56 11.00 34.29
N ASN A 100 -11.96 12.19 34.42
CA ASN A 100 -11.61 13.05 33.30
C ASN A 100 -10.47 12.51 32.43
N THR A 101 -9.52 11.76 33.01
CA THR A 101 -8.40 11.19 32.23
C THR A 101 -8.88 10.03 31.34
N ARG A 102 -9.84 9.22 31.82
CA ARG A 102 -10.48 8.18 31.00
C ARG A 102 -11.31 8.75 29.85
N ARG A 103 -12.04 9.86 30.07
CA ARG A 103 -12.81 10.51 29.00
C ARG A 103 -11.93 11.10 27.91
N ARG A 104 -10.80 11.72 28.26
CA ARG A 104 -9.84 12.26 27.28
C ARG A 104 -9.18 11.16 26.46
N PHE A 105 -8.88 10.02 27.07
CA PHE A 105 -8.31 8.87 26.35
C PHE A 105 -9.33 8.22 25.40
N ALA A 106 -10.60 8.08 25.83
CA ALA A 106 -11.67 7.56 24.98
C ALA A 106 -11.97 8.49 23.78
N ALA A 107 -11.97 9.80 23.99
CA ALA A 107 -12.14 10.78 22.92
C ALA A 107 -10.98 10.72 21.90
N ALA A 108 -9.74 10.59 22.35
CA ALA A 108 -8.58 10.44 21.47
C ALA A 108 -8.63 9.15 20.63
N CYS A 109 -9.07 8.03 21.21
CA CYS A 109 -9.26 6.77 20.47
C CYS A 109 -10.36 6.88 19.41
N GLN A 110 -11.48 7.57 19.71
CA GLN A 110 -12.54 7.82 18.72
C GLN A 110 -12.06 8.69 17.56
N THR A 111 -11.27 9.74 17.83
CA THR A 111 -10.72 10.60 16.76
C THR A 111 -9.78 9.82 15.83
N ILE A 112 -8.93 8.95 16.38
CA ILE A 112 -8.02 8.11 15.58
C ILE A 112 -8.81 7.11 14.71
N GLN A 113 -9.87 6.52 15.25
CA GLN A 113 -10.71 5.57 14.52
C GLN A 113 -11.49 6.27 13.38
N GLN A 114 -11.95 7.50 13.61
CA GLN A 114 -12.64 8.31 12.60
C GLN A 114 -11.69 8.75 11.48
N GLN A 115 -10.43 9.06 11.82
CA GLN A 115 -9.39 9.41 10.85
C GLN A 115 -8.98 8.20 9.98
N GLN A 116 -8.93 7.00 10.55
CA GLN A 116 -8.72 5.77 9.79
C GLN A 116 -9.88 5.44 8.83
N GLN A 117 -11.14 5.67 9.23
CA GLN A 117 -12.28 5.50 8.33
C GLN A 117 -12.25 6.49 7.17
N GLN A 118 -11.89 7.76 7.40
CA GLN A 118 -11.73 8.74 6.32
C GLN A 118 -10.62 8.35 5.34
N GLN A 119 -9.47 7.84 5.82
CA GLN A 119 -8.42 7.35 4.92
C GLN A 119 -8.87 6.15 4.09
N GLN A 120 -9.65 5.22 4.65
CA GLN A 120 -10.20 4.09 3.87
C GLN A 120 -11.20 4.56 2.80
N GLN A 121 -12.03 5.57 3.08
CA GLN A 121 -12.94 6.15 2.09
C GLN A 121 -12.19 6.88 0.97
N GLN A 122 -11.09 7.59 1.28
CA GLN A 122 -10.24 8.21 0.26
C GLN A 122 -9.53 7.18 -0.63
N GLN A 123 -9.15 6.02 -0.09
CA GLN A 123 -8.56 4.94 -0.89
C GLN A 123 -9.57 4.24 -1.82
N GLN A 124 -10.86 4.23 -1.46
CA GLN A 124 -11.91 3.71 -2.35
C GLN A 124 -12.21 4.64 -3.53
N HIS A 125 -11.95 5.95 -3.39
CA HIS A 125 -12.14 6.93 -4.48
C HIS A 125 -11.03 6.92 -5.55
N TYR A 126 -9.93 6.17 -5.39
CA TYR A 126 -8.83 6.09 -6.36
C TYR A 126 -8.89 4.88 -7.32
N ARG A 127 -9.99 4.12 -7.36
CA ARG A 127 -10.21 3.16 -8.46
C ARG A 127 -10.77 3.88 -9.69
N LEU A 128 -9.90 4.09 -10.67
CA LEU A 128 -10.19 4.64 -12.00
C LEU A 128 -11.35 3.88 -12.69
N PRO A 129 -12.37 4.56 -13.23
CA PRO A 129 -13.29 3.97 -14.19
C PRO A 129 -12.66 3.94 -15.59
N SER A 130 -12.88 2.82 -16.28
CA SER A 130 -12.64 2.67 -17.72
C SER A 130 -13.45 3.68 -18.52
N VAL A 131 -12.76 4.39 -19.41
CA VAL A 131 -13.28 5.41 -20.33
C VAL A 131 -14.26 4.80 -21.33
N SER A 132 -15.48 5.34 -21.39
CA SER A 132 -16.34 5.29 -22.58
C SER A 132 -16.89 6.69 -22.87
N THR A 133 -16.81 7.07 -24.14
CA THR A 133 -17.07 8.39 -24.71
C THR A 133 -18.53 8.61 -25.07
N SER A 134 -19.10 9.75 -24.66
CA SER A 134 -20.21 10.55 -25.21
C SER A 134 -20.84 11.32 -24.04
N GLY A 135 -21.31 12.56 -24.08
CA GLY A 135 -21.42 13.66 -25.05
C GLY A 135 -22.25 14.75 -24.32
N THR A 136 -21.86 16.02 -24.45
CA THR A 136 -22.67 17.27 -24.29
C THR A 136 -23.81 17.36 -23.25
N GLN A 137 -23.73 18.31 -22.29
CA GLN A 137 -24.56 19.54 -22.21
C GLN A 137 -24.34 20.39 -20.94
N CYS A 138 -24.46 21.72 -21.09
CA CYS A 138 -24.53 22.77 -20.06
C CYS A 138 -25.76 22.66 -19.15
N ASP A 139 -25.67 23.09 -17.88
CA ASP A 139 -26.30 24.34 -17.37
C ASP A 139 -26.25 24.51 -15.82
N GLN A 140 -26.01 25.78 -15.44
CA GLN A 140 -26.47 26.63 -14.31
C GLN A 140 -26.63 26.20 -12.82
N GLU A 141 -26.07 27.11 -11.98
CA GLU A 141 -26.57 27.73 -10.74
C GLU A 141 -27.34 26.94 -9.65
N HIS A 142 -26.84 27.00 -8.39
CA HIS A 142 -27.52 27.73 -7.29
C HIS A 142 -26.69 27.81 -6.00
N GLN A 143 -26.72 28.98 -5.36
CA GLN A 143 -26.19 29.31 -4.04
C GLN A 143 -27.21 28.99 -2.92
N ARG A 144 -26.73 28.52 -1.75
CA ARG A 144 -27.31 28.67 -0.39
C ARG A 144 -26.41 27.90 0.59
N GLY A 145 -26.08 28.33 1.81
CA GLY A 145 -26.42 29.51 2.58
C GLY A 145 -25.49 29.60 3.82
N LYS A 146 -25.35 30.81 4.36
CA LYS A 146 -24.68 31.14 5.62
C LYS A 146 -25.70 31.08 6.76
N ASN A 147 -25.27 30.74 7.99
CA ASN A 147 -25.73 31.35 9.26
C ASN A 147 -24.94 30.79 10.46
N GLY A 148 -24.34 31.69 11.25
CA GLY A 148 -23.77 31.41 12.57
C GLY A 148 -23.36 32.74 13.25
N PRO A 149 -23.73 33.00 14.53
CA PRO A 149 -23.60 34.31 15.14
C PRO A 149 -22.25 34.50 15.86
N GLU A 150 -21.68 35.71 15.76
CA GLU A 150 -20.55 36.17 16.58
C GLU A 150 -20.95 37.37 17.49
N PRO A 151 -20.29 37.55 18.64
CA PRO A 151 -20.72 38.45 19.70
C PRO A 151 -20.17 39.88 19.58
N THR A 152 -20.92 40.79 20.21
CA THR A 152 -20.83 42.25 20.21
C THR A 152 -19.59 42.81 20.93
N THR A 153 -18.89 43.74 20.28
CA THR A 153 -18.00 44.76 20.87
C THR A 153 -18.30 46.14 20.27
N PRO A 154 -18.05 47.25 20.99
CA PRO A 154 -18.66 48.55 20.72
C PRO A 154 -18.15 49.19 19.42
N SER A 155 -19.09 49.71 18.64
CA SER A 155 -18.90 50.22 17.28
C SER A 155 -18.33 51.64 17.25
N VAL A 156 -17.11 51.76 16.70
CA VAL A 156 -16.59 53.02 16.13
C VAL A 156 -17.26 53.25 14.76
N PRO A 157 -17.61 54.49 14.37
CA PRO A 157 -18.31 54.76 13.11
C PRO A 157 -17.59 54.19 11.89
N ALA A 158 -18.33 53.53 11.01
CA ALA A 158 -17.80 52.88 9.80
C ALA A 158 -17.06 53.85 8.85
N SER A 159 -17.41 55.13 8.88
CA SER A 159 -16.75 56.20 8.11
C SER A 159 -15.29 56.43 8.54
N THR A 160 -15.00 56.41 9.84
CA THR A 160 -13.64 56.59 10.38
C THR A 160 -12.77 55.36 10.09
N ARG A 161 -13.36 54.16 10.08
CA ARG A 161 -12.64 52.91 9.79
C ARG A 161 -12.23 52.78 8.32
N ALA A 162 -13.05 53.31 7.41
CA ALA A 162 -12.75 53.32 5.97
C ALA A 162 -11.65 54.33 5.62
N GLN A 163 -11.67 55.53 6.21
CA GLN A 163 -10.62 56.54 6.03
C GLN A 163 -9.28 56.08 6.60
N HIS A 164 -9.26 55.43 7.77
CA HIS A 164 -8.02 54.88 8.32
C HIS A 164 -7.43 53.75 7.48
N ARG A 165 -8.26 52.87 6.88
CA ARG A 165 -7.74 51.78 6.01
C ARG A 165 -7.10 52.29 4.72
N GLY A 166 -7.66 53.35 4.12
CA GLY A 166 -7.06 53.98 2.94
C GLY A 166 -5.69 54.61 3.24
N SER A 167 -5.57 55.23 4.43
CA SER A 167 -4.31 55.85 4.88
C SER A 167 -3.19 54.83 5.17
N VAL A 168 -3.49 53.65 5.76
CA VAL A 168 -2.49 52.58 5.95
C VAL A 168 -1.91 52.13 4.63
N SER A 169 -2.77 51.86 3.64
CA SER A 169 -2.35 51.29 2.36
C SER A 169 -1.45 52.25 1.59
N SER A 170 -1.76 53.55 1.63
CA SER A 170 -0.93 54.58 1.01
C SER A 170 0.42 54.73 1.71
N ALA A 171 0.45 54.65 3.04
CA ALA A 171 1.68 54.73 3.81
C ALA A 171 2.58 53.51 3.55
N MET A 172 2.02 52.30 3.50
CA MET A 172 2.80 51.10 3.17
C MET A 172 3.40 51.16 1.77
N ALA A 173 2.64 51.61 0.76
CA ALA A 173 3.15 51.80 -0.58
C ALA A 173 4.31 52.82 -0.63
N ALA A 174 4.19 53.93 0.10
CA ALA A 174 5.27 54.92 0.21
C ALA A 174 6.53 54.32 0.88
N PHE A 175 6.39 53.48 1.90
CA PHE A 175 7.53 52.78 2.50
C PHE A 175 8.17 51.76 1.56
N ASP A 176 7.38 51.07 0.74
CA ASP A 176 7.91 50.11 -0.24
C ASP A 176 8.68 50.82 -1.36
N GLU A 177 8.17 51.98 -1.83
CA GLU A 177 8.89 52.86 -2.76
C GLU A 177 10.18 53.38 -2.13
N LEU A 178 10.14 53.77 -0.86
CA LEU A 178 11.30 54.27 -0.14
C LEU A 178 12.37 53.17 0.07
N ASP A 179 11.98 51.93 0.34
CA ASP A 179 12.92 50.81 0.44
C ASP A 179 13.59 50.54 -0.92
N ALA A 180 12.83 50.62 -2.03
CA ALA A 180 13.40 50.53 -3.37
C ALA A 180 14.39 51.68 -3.66
N VAL A 181 14.13 52.89 -3.17
CA VAL A 181 15.09 54.01 -3.26
C VAL A 181 16.35 53.69 -2.47
N PHE A 182 16.25 53.13 -1.26
CA PHE A 182 17.43 52.75 -0.48
C PHE A 182 18.26 51.64 -1.13
N ASP A 183 17.62 50.68 -1.80
CA ASP A 183 18.33 49.63 -2.55
C ASP A 183 19.11 50.18 -3.75
N ILE A 184 18.70 51.33 -4.30
CA ILE A 184 19.41 52.02 -5.37
C ILE A 184 20.55 52.88 -4.82
N LEU A 185 20.44 53.39 -3.59
CA LEU A 185 21.43 54.25 -2.94
C LEU A 185 22.58 53.44 -2.33
N ASP A 186 23.34 52.73 -3.16
CA ASP A 186 24.61 52.12 -2.75
C ASP A 186 25.75 53.16 -2.64
N ASP A 187 26.92 52.73 -2.17
CA ASP A 187 28.07 53.61 -1.98
C ASP A 187 28.54 54.28 -3.29
N GLU A 188 28.38 53.64 -4.44
CA GLU A 188 28.77 54.21 -5.74
C GLU A 188 27.82 55.33 -6.14
N VAL A 189 26.51 55.11 -6.02
CA VAL A 189 25.48 56.11 -6.32
C VAL A 189 25.55 57.27 -5.33
N VAL A 190 25.75 56.99 -4.05
CA VAL A 190 25.92 58.02 -3.02
C VAL A 190 27.17 58.87 -3.32
N THR A 191 28.29 58.24 -3.67
CA THR A 191 29.52 58.98 -4.05
C THR A 191 29.29 59.84 -5.30
N PHE A 192 28.58 59.30 -6.31
CA PHE A 192 28.23 60.05 -7.51
C PHE A 192 27.35 61.26 -7.22
N LEU A 193 26.32 61.10 -6.38
CA LEU A 193 25.39 62.17 -6.01
C LEU A 193 26.03 63.23 -5.09
N LEU A 194 27.10 62.88 -4.37
CA LEU A 194 27.86 63.79 -3.52
C LEU A 194 29.03 64.48 -4.24
N GLY A 195 29.52 63.91 -5.35
CA GLY A 195 30.65 64.45 -6.12
C GLY A 195 30.30 65.67 -6.98
N GLU A 196 31.34 66.34 -7.51
CA GLU A 196 31.24 67.60 -8.28
C GLU A 196 30.37 67.54 -9.55
N GLY A 197 29.98 66.34 -10.00
CA GLY A 197 29.11 66.11 -11.16
C GLY A 197 27.64 65.81 -10.84
N GLY A 198 27.28 65.60 -9.57
CA GLY A 198 25.90 65.40 -9.16
C GLY A 198 25.11 66.71 -9.15
N PRO A 199 23.77 66.68 -9.30
CA PRO A 199 22.96 67.87 -9.02
C PRO A 199 23.17 68.26 -7.56
N ASN A 200 23.98 69.29 -7.34
CA ASN A 200 24.41 69.76 -6.02
C ASN A 200 23.23 69.84 -5.04
N GLY A 201 23.27 69.03 -3.99
CA GLY A 201 22.26 69.02 -2.93
C GLY A 201 21.05 68.11 -3.16
N SER A 202 20.97 67.36 -4.27
CA SER A 202 19.86 66.43 -4.55
C SER A 202 19.70 65.33 -3.49
N LEU A 203 20.80 64.71 -3.05
CA LEU A 203 20.79 63.69 -2.02
C LEU A 203 20.39 64.25 -0.64
N TYR A 204 20.88 65.45 -0.32
CA TYR A 204 20.56 66.14 0.92
C TYR A 204 19.09 66.60 0.97
N ALA A 205 18.55 67.08 -0.14
CA ALA A 205 17.14 67.42 -0.28
C ALA A 205 16.25 66.17 -0.17
N LEU A 206 16.68 65.03 -0.73
CA LEU A 206 15.99 63.76 -0.60
C LEU A 206 15.93 63.30 0.86
N PHE A 207 17.06 63.34 1.59
CA PHE A 207 17.06 62.98 3.01
C PHE A 207 16.26 63.92 3.86
N GLU A 208 16.33 65.21 3.59
CA GLU A 208 15.49 66.15 4.29
C GLU A 208 14.01 65.88 4.03
N PHE A 209 13.62 65.63 2.77
CA PHE A 209 12.25 65.25 2.43
C PHE A 209 11.82 63.99 3.19
N ILE A 210 12.63 62.93 3.19
CA ILE A 210 12.32 61.68 3.90
C ILE A 210 12.18 61.94 5.40
N LEU A 211 13.12 62.65 6.02
CA LEU A 211 13.17 62.83 7.48
C LEU A 211 12.17 63.88 8.01
N THR A 212 11.63 64.75 7.15
CA THR A 212 10.66 65.79 7.54
C THR A 212 9.25 65.52 7.04
N SER A 213 9.07 64.60 6.09
CA SER A 213 7.75 64.23 5.58
C SER A 213 6.92 63.52 6.65
N PRO A 214 5.66 63.95 6.89
CA PRO A 214 4.74 63.26 7.79
C PRO A 214 4.47 61.80 7.38
N LEU A 215 4.62 61.46 6.10
CA LEU A 215 4.41 60.09 5.60
C LEU A 215 5.43 59.10 6.15
N TYR A 216 6.62 59.58 6.50
CA TYR A 216 7.72 58.77 7.02
C TYR A 216 7.96 59.02 8.50
N GLU A 217 7.06 59.70 9.22
CA GLU A 217 7.21 59.92 10.66
C GLU A 217 7.36 58.59 11.41
N ALA A 218 8.17 58.58 12.48
CA ALA A 218 8.46 57.37 13.24
C ALA A 218 7.21 56.63 13.74
N SER A 219 6.17 57.38 14.13
CA SER A 219 4.87 56.83 14.55
C SER A 219 4.17 56.06 13.41
N VAL A 220 4.22 56.59 12.19
CA VAL A 220 3.68 55.96 10.97
C VAL A 220 4.51 54.73 10.59
N ALA A 221 5.84 54.83 10.67
CA ALA A 221 6.73 53.70 10.41
C ALA A 221 6.48 52.53 11.37
N VAL A 222 6.27 52.81 12.67
CA VAL A 222 5.91 51.79 13.66
C VAL A 222 4.54 51.20 13.36
N TRP A 223 3.57 52.04 13.02
CA TRP A 223 2.22 51.59 12.70
C TRP A 223 2.18 50.68 11.46
N CYS A 224 3.02 50.95 10.47
CA CYS A 224 3.20 50.12 9.27
C CYS A 224 4.12 48.90 9.48
N GLY A 225 4.75 48.75 10.65
CA GLY A 225 5.73 47.69 10.91
C GLY A 225 7.02 47.81 10.07
N ARG A 226 7.35 49.02 9.62
CA ARG A 226 8.51 49.34 8.77
C ARG A 226 9.63 50.07 9.51
N ASP A 227 9.40 50.43 10.77
CA ASP A 227 10.33 51.12 11.65
C ASP A 227 11.72 50.46 11.74
N LYS A 228 11.78 49.13 11.88
CA LYS A 228 13.06 48.40 11.95
C LYS A 228 13.88 48.52 10.67
N ILE A 229 13.21 48.34 9.53
CA ILE A 229 13.84 48.43 8.21
C ILE A 229 14.34 49.86 8.01
N MET A 230 13.50 50.84 8.33
CA MET A 230 13.82 52.25 8.21
C MET A 230 15.02 52.68 9.06
N LEU A 231 15.04 52.33 10.35
CA LEU A 231 16.16 52.59 11.25
C LEU A 231 17.45 51.96 10.74
N ARG A 232 17.37 50.72 10.25
CA ARG A 232 18.52 50.01 9.72
C ARG A 232 19.05 50.69 8.46
N ARG A 233 18.20 50.98 7.47
CA ARG A 233 18.60 51.61 6.20
C ARG A 233 19.17 53.01 6.42
N LEU A 234 18.52 53.82 7.26
CA LEU A 234 19.06 55.13 7.64
C LEU A 234 20.41 54.97 8.35
N GLY A 235 20.54 54.01 9.26
CA GLY A 235 21.81 53.73 9.93
C GLY A 235 22.92 53.32 8.97
N GLU A 236 22.65 52.36 8.07
CA GLU A 236 23.59 51.86 7.06
C GLU A 236 24.03 52.97 6.10
N LEU A 237 23.08 53.76 5.62
CA LEU A 237 23.33 54.83 4.66
C LEU A 237 24.10 56.00 5.27
N PHE A 238 23.65 56.49 6.43
CA PHE A 238 24.35 57.56 7.13
C PHE A 238 25.65 57.11 7.80
N GLY A 239 25.84 55.80 7.96
CA GLY A 239 27.08 55.18 8.44
C GLY A 239 28.08 54.84 7.32
N SER A 240 27.68 55.00 6.06
CA SER A 240 28.51 54.66 4.91
C SER A 240 29.70 55.63 4.80
N ALA A 241 30.83 55.11 4.32
CA ALA A 241 32.07 55.89 4.20
C ALA A 241 31.91 57.07 3.23
N ALA A 242 31.15 56.86 2.14
CA ALA A 242 30.85 57.88 1.15
C ALA A 242 30.07 59.05 1.77
N LEU A 243 28.99 58.76 2.49
CA LEU A 243 28.18 59.81 3.11
C LEU A 243 28.91 60.47 4.29
N HIS A 244 29.71 59.72 5.06
CA HIS A 244 30.57 60.31 6.10
C HIS A 244 31.52 61.37 5.54
N THR A 245 32.15 61.07 4.41
CA THR A 245 33.07 62.00 3.74
C THR A 245 32.32 63.23 3.22
N GLY A 246 31.20 63.01 2.53
CA GLY A 246 30.36 64.12 2.04
C GLY A 246 29.79 65.00 3.16
N ILE A 247 29.45 64.42 4.32
CA ILE A 247 28.97 65.17 5.49
C ILE A 247 30.07 66.08 6.06
N ILE A 248 31.32 65.60 6.09
CA ILE A 248 32.46 66.41 6.54
C ILE A 248 32.65 67.61 5.62
N GLU A 249 32.51 67.41 4.31
CA GLU A 249 32.69 68.46 3.29
C GLU A 249 31.51 69.44 3.22
N ALA A 250 30.28 68.98 3.48
CA ALA A 250 29.05 69.78 3.33
C ALA A 250 28.73 70.74 4.48
N GLY A 251 29.46 70.71 5.59
CA GLY A 251 29.36 71.67 6.69
C GLY A 251 27.93 71.87 7.24
N LEU A 252 27.38 73.08 7.09
CA LEU A 252 26.07 73.46 7.64
C LEU A 252 24.91 72.57 7.15
N THR A 253 24.96 72.08 5.91
CA THR A 253 23.91 71.20 5.36
C THR A 253 23.85 69.87 6.12
N ALA A 254 24.99 69.33 6.53
CA ALA A 254 25.04 68.11 7.33
C ALA A 254 24.42 68.30 8.73
N THR A 255 24.60 69.46 9.36
CA THR A 255 24.01 69.74 10.67
C THR A 255 22.48 69.75 10.64
N ARG A 256 21.87 70.24 9.55
CA ARG A 256 20.43 70.24 9.33
C ARG A 256 19.88 68.82 9.17
N ILE A 257 20.57 67.97 8.45
CA ILE A 257 20.11 66.58 8.23
C ILE A 257 20.30 65.73 9.47
N LEU A 258 21.44 65.86 10.17
CA LEU A 258 21.65 65.18 11.45
C LEU A 258 20.65 65.65 12.51
N SER A 259 20.19 66.90 12.49
CA SER A 259 19.12 67.36 13.38
C SER A 259 17.73 66.85 12.97
N CYS A 260 17.46 66.63 11.69
CA CYS A 260 16.26 65.92 11.24
C CYS A 260 16.30 64.43 11.67
N LEU A 261 17.43 63.74 11.48
CA LEU A 261 17.63 62.37 11.93
C LEU A 261 17.49 62.25 13.45
N ARG A 262 18.02 63.23 14.21
CA ARG A 262 17.85 63.33 15.67
C ARG A 262 16.38 63.32 16.05
N ARG A 263 15.61 64.23 15.46
CA ARG A 263 14.17 64.38 15.75
C ARG A 263 13.41 63.12 15.40
N TRP A 264 13.75 62.49 14.28
CA TRP A 264 13.12 61.26 13.85
C TRP A 264 13.39 60.10 14.84
N MET A 265 14.66 59.86 15.18
CA MET A 265 15.04 58.80 16.12
C MET A 265 14.51 59.07 17.54
N GLN A 266 14.46 60.35 17.96
CA GLN A 266 13.87 60.72 19.24
C GLN A 266 12.36 60.48 19.24
N SER A 267 11.65 60.85 18.17
CA SER A 267 10.22 60.56 18.01
C SER A 267 9.94 59.05 18.07
N TYR A 268 10.80 58.22 17.49
CA TYR A 268 10.70 56.77 17.60
C TYR A 268 10.79 56.28 19.06
N VAL A 269 11.76 56.79 19.82
CA VAL A 269 11.95 56.44 21.23
C VAL A 269 10.80 56.97 22.08
N ASP A 270 10.36 58.21 21.87
CA ASP A 270 9.27 58.83 22.62
C ASP A 270 7.93 58.14 22.34
N TYR A 271 7.69 57.74 21.09
CA TYR A 271 6.51 56.97 20.71
C TYR A 271 6.50 55.58 21.37
N ALA A 272 7.66 54.92 21.42
CA ALA A 272 7.82 53.66 22.15
C ALA A 272 7.50 53.79 23.64
N VAL A 273 7.95 54.89 24.26
CA VAL A 273 7.65 55.23 25.66
C VAL A 273 6.15 55.48 25.86
N ALA A 274 5.55 56.29 24.99
CA ALA A 274 4.14 56.67 25.06
C ALA A 274 3.19 55.46 24.96
N LEU A 275 3.58 54.43 24.18
CA LEU A 275 2.82 53.19 24.07
C LEU A 275 2.96 52.25 25.28
N GLY A 276 3.69 52.65 26.32
CA GLY A 276 3.83 51.86 27.54
C GLY A 276 4.64 50.57 27.37
N TYR A 277 5.44 50.46 26.31
CA TYR A 277 6.24 49.27 26.03
C TYR A 277 7.38 49.03 27.04
N LEU A 278 7.60 49.96 27.97
CA LEU A 278 8.64 49.96 29.02
C LEU A 278 8.63 48.77 30.00
N ARG A 279 7.70 47.80 29.87
CA ARG A 279 7.67 46.56 30.68
C ARG A 279 7.50 45.28 29.85
N SER A 280 7.53 45.38 28.52
CA SER A 280 7.27 44.28 27.59
C SER A 280 8.55 43.83 26.88
N PRO A 281 8.68 42.56 26.43
CA PRO A 281 9.76 42.13 25.53
C PRO A 281 9.93 43.00 24.26
N ILE A 282 8.94 43.81 23.90
CA ILE A 282 9.01 44.83 22.84
C ILE A 282 10.08 45.91 23.16
N ASP A 283 10.34 46.20 24.44
CA ASP A 283 11.40 47.09 24.93
C ASP A 283 12.80 46.64 24.47
N THR A 284 13.06 45.33 24.46
CA THR A 284 14.34 44.78 23.99
C THR A 284 14.50 44.99 22.48
N GLN A 285 13.42 44.90 21.70
CA GLN A 285 13.47 45.06 20.25
C GLN A 285 13.75 46.52 19.85
N ILE A 286 13.08 47.48 20.48
CA ILE A 286 13.24 48.91 20.20
C ILE A 286 14.65 49.37 20.56
N ARG A 287 15.16 48.98 21.74
CA ARG A 287 16.55 49.21 22.12
C ARG A 287 17.53 48.61 21.12
N THR A 288 17.31 47.37 20.71
CA THR A 288 18.18 46.71 19.72
C THR A 288 18.19 47.47 18.40
N ASN A 289 17.02 47.86 17.89
CA ASN A 289 16.91 48.58 16.62
C ASN A 289 17.65 49.94 16.65
N VAL A 290 17.45 50.75 17.69
CA VAL A 290 18.12 52.05 17.83
C VAL A 290 19.62 51.87 18.04
N LEU A 291 20.05 50.91 18.87
CA LEU A 291 21.46 50.65 19.11
C LEU A 291 22.18 50.10 17.87
N ASP A 292 21.50 49.29 17.07
CA ASP A 292 22.04 48.81 15.80
C ASP A 292 22.14 49.96 14.79
N ALA A 293 21.12 50.82 14.69
CA ALA A 293 21.18 52.03 13.86
C ALA A 293 22.34 52.96 14.30
N LEU A 294 22.48 53.25 15.59
CA LEU A 294 23.59 54.05 16.13
C LEU A 294 24.95 53.41 15.89
N ARG A 295 25.04 52.07 15.91
CA ARG A 295 26.25 51.34 15.56
C ARG A 295 26.61 51.55 14.10
N PHE A 296 25.65 51.42 13.19
CA PHE A 296 25.88 51.68 11.76
C PHE A 296 26.33 53.14 11.56
N LEU A 297 25.64 54.11 12.16
CA LEU A 297 26.04 55.53 12.15
C LEU A 297 27.43 55.80 12.71
N TRP A 298 27.90 54.99 13.65
CA TRP A 298 29.25 55.14 14.20
C TRP A 298 30.33 54.72 13.19
N GLY A 299 29.99 53.78 12.31
CA GLY A 299 30.88 53.10 11.39
C GLY A 299 31.81 52.08 12.07
N ASP A 300 32.22 51.04 11.36
CA ASP A 300 33.19 50.04 11.83
C ASP A 300 34.67 50.50 11.60
N GLY A 301 34.90 51.68 11.01
CA GLY A 301 36.23 52.16 10.61
C GLY A 301 37.00 52.95 11.69
N GLU A 302 38.31 52.71 11.78
CA GLU A 302 39.27 53.40 12.67
C GLU A 302 39.56 54.87 12.31
N ALA A 303 38.76 55.52 11.47
CA ALA A 303 38.99 56.91 11.09
C ALA A 303 39.06 57.79 12.36
N GLN A 304 40.24 58.31 12.69
CA GLN A 304 40.57 58.97 13.96
C GLN A 304 39.94 60.36 14.12
N PHE A 305 39.11 60.80 13.17
CA PHE A 305 38.60 62.15 13.13
C PHE A 305 37.27 62.30 13.87
N ARG A 306 37.15 63.40 14.62
CA ARG A 306 35.87 63.91 15.11
C ARG A 306 35.04 64.36 13.91
N CYS A 307 34.10 63.54 13.46
CA CYS A 307 33.13 63.93 12.44
C CYS A 307 31.78 64.27 13.10
N ALA A 308 31.00 65.11 12.43
CA ALA A 308 29.68 65.54 12.90
C ALA A 308 28.73 64.37 13.20
N VAL A 309 28.88 63.24 12.50
CA VAL A 309 28.10 62.02 12.74
C VAL A 309 28.44 61.39 14.10
N ARG A 310 29.71 61.36 14.50
CA ARG A 310 30.12 60.86 15.83
C ARG A 310 29.66 61.78 16.95
N GLU A 311 29.77 63.09 16.76
CA GLU A 311 29.23 64.07 17.72
C GLU A 311 27.71 63.96 17.83
N PHE A 312 27.04 63.69 16.70
CA PHE A 312 25.61 63.36 16.69
C PHE A 312 25.32 62.11 17.51
N VAL A 313 26.00 60.99 17.27
CA VAL A 313 25.75 59.72 17.99
C VAL A 313 26.03 59.90 19.48
N GLN A 314 27.15 60.54 19.86
CA GLN A 314 27.47 60.82 21.26
C GLN A 314 26.41 61.71 21.91
N GLY A 315 26.01 62.79 21.23
CA GLY A 315 24.98 63.70 21.72
C GLY A 315 23.61 63.02 21.81
N PHE A 316 23.26 62.13 20.88
CA PHE A 316 22.02 61.38 20.91
C PHE A 316 22.01 60.38 22.08
N VAL A 317 23.06 59.57 22.20
CA VAL A 317 23.24 58.61 23.30
C VAL A 317 23.18 59.30 24.66
N SER A 318 23.79 60.48 24.81
CA SER A 318 23.77 61.24 26.08
C SER A 318 22.39 61.82 26.43
N ASN A 319 21.49 61.95 25.46
CA ASN A 319 20.12 62.43 25.66
C ASN A 319 19.11 61.27 25.77
N LEU A 320 19.54 60.02 25.57
CA LEU A 320 18.66 58.87 25.79
C LEU A 320 18.36 58.74 27.29
N PRO A 321 17.11 58.44 27.66
CA PRO A 321 16.72 58.34 29.06
C PRO A 321 17.39 57.16 29.76
N ASP A 322 17.66 57.28 31.07
CA ASP A 322 18.41 56.28 31.85
C ASP A 322 17.86 54.85 31.74
N TRP A 323 16.55 54.68 31.61
CA TRP A 323 15.92 53.34 31.47
C TRP A 323 16.32 52.64 30.16
N PHE A 324 16.74 53.40 29.15
CA PHE A 324 17.16 52.89 27.86
C PHE A 324 18.42 52.02 28.02
N PHE A 325 19.27 52.39 28.96
CA PHE A 325 20.43 51.60 29.38
C PHE A 325 20.02 50.73 30.57
N VAL A 326 19.80 49.44 30.34
CA VAL A 326 19.56 48.49 31.44
C VAL A 326 20.72 48.62 32.43
N LYS A 327 20.44 48.89 33.71
CA LYS A 327 21.47 48.81 34.76
C LYS A 327 22.02 47.40 34.74
N ALA A 328 23.23 47.25 34.21
CA ALA A 328 23.89 45.97 34.18
C ALA A 328 24.17 45.54 35.63
N ASP A 329 23.76 44.33 35.99
CA ASP A 329 24.09 43.72 37.27
C ASP A 329 25.62 43.71 37.37
N GLY A 330 26.18 44.48 38.31
CA GLY A 330 27.59 44.89 38.37
C GLY A 330 28.60 43.76 38.59
N SER A 331 28.63 42.76 37.70
CA SER A 331 29.52 41.62 37.78
C SER A 331 30.98 42.05 37.59
N ALA A 332 31.88 41.41 38.34
CA ALA A 332 33.31 41.71 38.30
C ALA A 332 33.92 41.54 36.89
N ALA A 333 33.37 40.64 36.08
CA ALA A 333 33.80 40.42 34.70
C ALA A 333 33.44 41.60 33.77
N GLN A 334 32.32 42.27 34.01
CA GLN A 334 31.96 43.51 33.31
C GLN A 334 32.89 44.66 33.69
N GLN A 335 33.22 44.83 34.98
CA GLN A 335 34.17 45.85 35.41
C GLN A 335 35.57 45.62 34.82
N HIS A 336 35.99 44.36 34.63
CA HIS A 336 37.24 44.02 33.99
C HIS A 336 37.24 44.37 32.48
N PHE A 337 36.18 44.03 31.75
CA PHE A 337 36.06 44.40 30.33
C PHE A 337 36.02 45.92 30.14
N MET A 338 35.29 46.66 30.98
CA MET A 338 35.24 48.13 30.95
C MET A 338 36.63 48.76 31.18
N ARG A 339 37.50 48.16 32.00
CA ARG A 339 38.90 48.60 32.17
C ARG A 339 39.77 48.36 30.93
N CYS A 340 39.41 47.41 30.08
CA CYS A 340 40.19 47.00 28.91
C CYS A 340 39.78 47.71 27.61
N VAL A 341 38.79 48.61 27.64
CA VAL A 341 38.32 49.36 26.45
C VAL A 341 38.48 50.88 26.71
N PRO A 342 39.69 51.46 26.63
CA PRO A 342 39.95 52.77 27.23
C PRO A 342 39.45 54.00 26.44
N SER A 343 38.72 53.84 25.34
CA SER A 343 38.43 54.94 24.40
C SER A 343 36.95 55.18 24.08
N LEU A 344 36.04 54.36 24.61
CA LEU A 344 34.60 54.52 24.35
C LEU A 344 33.89 55.25 25.50
N PRO A 345 32.88 56.11 25.23
CA PRO A 345 32.01 56.66 26.27
C PRO A 345 31.42 55.55 27.15
N GLN A 346 31.32 55.79 28.46
CA GLN A 346 30.92 54.79 29.47
C GLN A 346 29.62 54.05 29.13
N GLY A 347 28.64 54.73 28.51
CA GLY A 347 27.39 54.12 28.06
C GLY A 347 27.57 53.10 26.93
N LEU A 348 28.46 53.38 25.95
CA LEU A 348 28.75 52.46 24.85
C LEU A 348 29.53 51.23 25.32
N GLN A 349 30.46 51.42 26.26
CA GLN A 349 31.18 50.29 26.86
C GLN A 349 30.20 49.35 27.60
N GLN A 350 29.22 49.88 28.34
CA GLN A 350 28.20 49.06 29.01
C GLN A 350 27.35 48.25 28.03
N ILE A 351 26.95 48.86 26.91
CA ILE A 351 26.19 48.19 25.85
C ILE A 351 27.01 47.05 25.22
N LEU A 352 28.29 47.30 24.92
CA LEU A 352 29.16 46.28 24.33
C LEU A 352 29.36 45.09 25.27
N VAL A 353 29.53 45.36 26.57
CA VAL A 353 29.60 44.30 27.57
C VAL A 353 28.31 43.50 27.63
N GLN A 354 27.15 44.16 27.68
CA GLN A 354 25.86 43.48 27.71
C GLN A 354 25.64 42.61 26.48
N LYS A 355 25.96 43.11 25.28
CA LYS A 355 25.88 42.34 24.03
C LYS A 355 26.85 41.16 24.05
N ALA A 356 28.08 41.33 24.56
CA ALA A 356 29.05 40.24 24.69
C ALA A 356 28.56 39.12 25.64
N PHE A 357 27.99 39.48 26.79
CA PHE A 357 27.41 38.49 27.72
C PHE A 357 26.16 37.81 27.16
N ALA A 358 25.27 38.56 26.51
CA ALA A 358 24.09 38.00 25.85
C ALA A 358 24.50 37.03 24.74
N LEU A 359 25.51 37.38 23.93
CA LEU A 359 26.06 36.53 22.89
C LEU A 359 26.72 35.27 23.47
N ALA A 360 27.47 35.39 24.56
CA ALA A 360 28.08 34.24 25.24
C ALA A 360 27.02 33.29 25.82
N SER A 361 25.95 33.83 26.42
CA SER A 361 24.82 33.04 26.93
C SER A 361 24.05 32.34 25.81
N SER A 362 23.79 33.06 24.71
CA SER A 362 23.14 32.50 23.52
C SER A 362 23.99 31.39 22.89
N THR A 363 25.30 31.61 22.75
CA THR A 363 26.25 30.61 22.25
C THR A 363 26.28 29.36 23.13
N ARG A 364 26.21 29.51 24.46
CA ARG A 364 26.12 28.37 25.39
C ARG A 364 24.84 27.56 25.18
N LYS A 365 23.68 28.23 25.10
CA LYS A 365 22.40 27.56 24.81
C LYS A 365 22.42 26.85 23.46
N ALA A 366 23.01 27.47 22.44
CA ALA A 366 23.18 26.88 21.12
C ALA A 366 24.02 25.59 21.19
N ARG A 367 25.15 25.60 21.91
CA ARG A 367 25.97 24.40 22.12
C ARG A 367 25.24 23.30 22.89
N GLU A 368 24.47 23.66 23.93
CA GLU A 368 23.64 22.69 24.66
C GLU A 368 22.56 22.07 23.77
N THR A 369 21.92 22.87 22.91
CA THR A 369 20.95 22.35 21.94
C THR A 369 21.62 21.47 20.88
N GLN A 370 22.82 21.82 20.43
CA GLN A 370 23.59 21.03 19.50
C GLN A 370 23.97 19.66 20.10
N ALA A 371 24.47 19.63 21.34
CA ALA A 371 24.78 18.38 22.03
C ALA A 371 23.55 17.47 22.20
N LYS A 372 22.37 18.06 22.46
CA LYS A 372 21.10 17.30 22.50
C LYS A 372 20.71 16.75 21.14
N LEU A 373 20.93 17.51 20.07
CA LEU A 373 20.67 17.04 18.70
C LEU A 373 21.60 15.90 18.31
N GLU A 374 22.87 15.96 18.70
CA GLU A 374 23.85 14.88 18.48
C GLU A 374 23.45 13.60 19.23
N ASP A 375 23.04 13.69 20.50
CA ASP A 375 22.50 12.54 21.27
C ASP A 375 21.24 11.95 20.62
N GLN A 376 20.34 12.79 20.12
CA GLN A 376 19.15 12.34 19.37
C GLN A 376 19.52 11.66 18.06
N ASN A 377 20.51 12.16 17.32
CA ASN A 377 20.98 11.54 16.09
C ASN A 377 21.57 10.16 16.34
N HIS A 378 22.38 9.99 17.39
CA HIS A 378 22.85 8.66 17.79
C HIS A 378 21.71 7.71 18.16
N HIS A 379 20.68 8.21 18.84
CA HIS A 379 19.50 7.40 19.13
C HIS A 379 18.74 6.98 17.86
N ILE A 380 18.67 7.86 16.85
CA ILE A 380 18.07 7.54 15.55
C ILE A 380 18.90 6.46 14.84
N GLU A 381 20.22 6.55 14.84
CA GLU A 381 21.13 5.54 14.26
C GLU A 381 20.95 4.16 14.90
N ASP A 382 20.82 4.10 16.23
CA ASP A 382 20.53 2.87 16.97
C ASP A 382 19.17 2.27 16.56
N LEU A 383 18.13 3.11 16.44
CA LEU A 383 16.81 2.67 16.01
C LEU A 383 16.81 2.18 14.56
N CYS A 384 17.51 2.86 13.67
CA CYS A 384 17.69 2.44 12.27
C CYS A 384 18.38 1.06 12.19
N SER A 385 19.42 0.84 12.99
CA SER A 385 20.12 -0.46 13.07
C SER A 385 19.20 -1.57 13.59
N ALA A 386 18.37 -1.27 14.60
CA ALA A 386 17.39 -2.21 15.13
C ALA A 386 16.28 -2.54 14.12
N ILE A 387 15.84 -1.57 13.33
CA ILE A 387 14.87 -1.77 12.23
C ILE A 387 15.47 -2.67 11.16
N ALA A 388 16.70 -2.39 10.72
CA ALA A 388 17.38 -3.23 9.72
C ALA A 388 17.51 -4.69 10.18
N SER A 389 17.86 -4.92 11.44
CA SER A 389 17.91 -6.27 12.04
C SER A 389 16.54 -6.96 12.01
N ARG A 390 15.45 -6.24 12.32
CA ARG A 390 14.08 -6.76 12.25
C ARG A 390 13.66 -7.10 10.82
N ASP A 391 14.02 -6.27 9.84
CA ASP A 391 13.73 -6.53 8.43
C ASP A 391 14.40 -7.80 7.93
N HIS A 392 15.64 -8.06 8.35
CA HIS A 392 16.31 -9.34 8.08
C HIS A 392 15.55 -10.52 8.70
N LYS A 393 15.07 -10.40 9.95
CA LYS A 393 14.27 -11.45 10.60
C LYS A 393 12.93 -11.68 9.88
N ILE A 394 12.27 -10.62 9.42
CA ILE A 394 11.03 -10.71 8.63
C ILE A 394 11.28 -11.45 7.31
N LYS A 395 12.35 -11.09 6.58
CA LYS A 395 12.74 -11.79 5.34
C LYS A 395 13.00 -13.28 5.59
N HIS A 396 13.70 -13.61 6.67
CA HIS A 396 13.94 -15.00 7.06
C HIS A 396 12.61 -15.74 7.34
N LEU A 397 11.75 -15.18 8.18
CA LEU A 397 10.43 -15.77 8.49
C LEU A 397 9.54 -15.92 7.26
N ALA A 398 9.56 -14.96 6.33
CA ALA A 398 8.84 -15.04 5.06
C ALA A 398 9.33 -16.21 4.20
N SER A 399 10.64 -16.43 4.11
CA SER A 399 11.21 -17.57 3.38
C SER A 399 10.87 -18.92 4.03
N SER A 400 10.89 -18.99 5.37
CA SER A 400 10.45 -20.17 6.12
C SER A 400 8.97 -20.47 5.89
N THR A 401 8.12 -19.44 5.92
CA THR A 401 6.68 -19.56 5.66
C THR A 401 6.40 -20.05 4.24
N ARG A 402 7.16 -19.58 3.24
CA ARG A 402 7.05 -20.07 1.86
C ARG A 402 7.37 -21.56 1.77
N LYS A 403 8.47 -22.01 2.38
CA LYS A 403 8.84 -23.44 2.43
C LYS A 403 7.76 -24.29 3.11
N ALA A 404 7.19 -23.80 4.21
CA ALA A 404 6.10 -24.48 4.90
C ALA A 404 4.86 -24.63 4.00
N ARG A 405 4.48 -23.59 3.25
CA ARG A 405 3.37 -23.65 2.28
C ARG A 405 3.64 -24.64 1.14
N GLU A 406 4.87 -24.69 0.62
CA GLU A 406 5.25 -25.69 -0.38
C GLU A 406 5.14 -27.12 0.16
N THR A 407 5.54 -27.35 1.42
CA THR A 407 5.35 -28.66 2.05
C THR A 407 3.88 -28.99 2.28
N GLN A 408 3.06 -28.01 2.64
CA GLN A 408 1.61 -28.18 2.79
C GLN A 408 0.96 -28.57 1.45
N ALA A 409 1.26 -27.86 0.36
CA ALA A 409 0.72 -28.17 -0.96
C ALA A 409 1.11 -29.59 -1.44
N LYS A 410 2.34 -30.02 -1.15
CA LYS A 410 2.78 -31.40 -1.42
C LYS A 410 2.00 -32.44 -0.63
N LEU A 411 1.66 -32.15 0.62
CA LEU A 411 0.84 -33.04 1.45
C LEU A 411 -0.61 -33.08 0.98
N GLU A 412 -1.18 -31.94 0.59
CA GLU A 412 -2.53 -31.85 0.01
C GLU A 412 -2.64 -32.68 -1.27
N GLY A 413 -1.69 -32.57 -2.20
CA GLY A 413 -1.65 -33.41 -3.40
C GLY A 413 -1.58 -34.92 -3.08
N ARG A 414 -0.78 -35.31 -2.08
CA ARG A 414 -0.73 -36.72 -1.62
C ARG A 414 -2.05 -37.20 -1.01
N ILE A 415 -2.80 -36.32 -0.35
CA ILE A 415 -4.12 -36.65 0.18
C ILE A 415 -5.09 -36.89 -0.97
N GLU A 416 -5.09 -36.05 -1.99
CA GLU A 416 -5.93 -36.22 -3.19
C GLU A 416 -5.63 -37.54 -3.91
N ASP A 417 -4.36 -37.86 -4.13
CA ASP A 417 -3.93 -39.13 -4.73
C ASP A 417 -4.44 -40.35 -3.94
N LEU A 418 -4.32 -40.30 -2.60
CA LEU A 418 -4.80 -41.37 -1.73
C LEU A 418 -6.32 -41.49 -1.75
N CYS A 419 -7.04 -40.37 -1.76
CA CYS A 419 -8.50 -40.36 -1.90
C CYS A 419 -8.94 -40.98 -3.24
N GLY A 420 -8.26 -40.65 -4.34
CA GLY A 420 -8.51 -41.26 -5.65
C GLY A 420 -8.26 -42.77 -5.66
N ALA A 421 -7.18 -43.22 -5.01
CA ALA A 421 -6.88 -44.64 -4.87
C ALA A 421 -7.91 -45.39 -4.02
N ILE A 422 -8.45 -44.76 -2.97
CA ILE A 422 -9.53 -45.31 -2.15
C ILE A 422 -10.81 -45.43 -2.99
N ALA A 423 -11.22 -44.38 -3.70
CA ALA A 423 -12.42 -44.42 -4.54
C ALA A 423 -12.34 -45.51 -5.62
N SER A 424 -11.18 -45.69 -6.25
CA SER A 424 -10.95 -46.78 -7.21
C SER A 424 -11.08 -48.16 -6.57
N ARG A 425 -10.55 -48.34 -5.35
CA ARG A 425 -10.70 -49.58 -4.59
C ARG A 425 -12.14 -49.84 -4.20
N ASP A 426 -12.88 -48.83 -3.77
CA ASP A 426 -14.30 -48.97 -3.40
C ASP A 426 -15.16 -49.39 -4.60
N HIS A 427 -14.91 -48.81 -5.78
CA HIS A 427 -15.57 -49.27 -7.01
C HIS A 427 -15.26 -50.74 -7.32
N LYS A 428 -14.01 -51.16 -7.16
CA LYS A 428 -13.60 -52.56 -7.36
C LYS A 428 -14.26 -53.50 -6.35
N ILE A 429 -14.35 -53.08 -5.08
CA ILE A 429 -15.03 -53.83 -4.03
C ILE A 429 -16.51 -54.01 -4.42
N LYS A 430 -17.19 -52.93 -4.78
CA LYS A 430 -18.61 -52.98 -5.20
C LYS A 430 -18.83 -53.93 -6.39
N HIS A 431 -17.98 -53.84 -7.41
CA HIS A 431 -18.05 -54.74 -8.57
C HIS A 431 -17.84 -56.21 -8.17
N LEU A 432 -16.89 -56.49 -7.26
CA LEU A 432 -16.66 -57.84 -6.76
C LEU A 432 -17.84 -58.34 -5.92
N GLU A 433 -18.46 -57.49 -5.11
CA GLU A 433 -19.67 -57.83 -4.34
C GLU A 433 -20.84 -58.20 -5.25
N GLU A 434 -21.05 -57.43 -6.32
CA GLU A 434 -22.07 -57.73 -7.35
C GLU A 434 -21.79 -59.06 -8.05
N SER A 435 -20.54 -59.32 -8.42
CA SER A 435 -20.10 -60.59 -9.02
C SER A 435 -20.30 -61.78 -8.09
N VAL A 436 -19.92 -61.65 -6.81
CA VAL A 436 -20.14 -62.68 -5.79
C VAL A 436 -21.63 -62.94 -5.58
N SER A 437 -22.45 -61.89 -5.54
CA SER A 437 -23.91 -61.99 -5.45
C SER A 437 -24.51 -62.71 -6.66
N TYR A 438 -24.05 -62.39 -7.88
CA TYR A 438 -24.44 -63.09 -9.10
C TYR A 438 -24.09 -64.59 -9.05
N HIS A 439 -22.85 -64.94 -8.71
CA HIS A 439 -22.44 -66.34 -8.60
C HIS A 439 -23.16 -67.10 -7.48
N ARG A 440 -23.46 -66.44 -6.35
CA ARG A 440 -24.27 -67.04 -5.27
C ARG A 440 -25.68 -67.37 -5.77
N ARG A 441 -26.32 -66.49 -6.56
CA ARG A 441 -27.63 -66.76 -7.17
C ARG A 441 -27.60 -67.93 -8.15
N LEU A 442 -26.53 -68.05 -8.94
CA LEU A 442 -26.36 -69.18 -9.87
C LEU A 442 -26.24 -70.52 -9.12
N ARG A 443 -25.49 -70.59 -8.02
CA ARG A 443 -25.33 -71.84 -7.25
C ARG A 443 -26.61 -72.32 -6.58
N VAL A 444 -27.47 -71.41 -6.10
CA VAL A 444 -28.70 -71.78 -5.37
C VAL A 444 -29.77 -72.40 -6.29
N ARG A 445 -29.72 -72.16 -7.61
CA ARG A 445 -30.78 -72.60 -8.54
C ARG A 445 -30.56 -73.96 -9.20
N GLY A 446 -29.43 -74.65 -8.99
CA GLY A 446 -29.13 -75.91 -9.68
C GLY A 446 -29.09 -75.71 -11.19
N LEU A 447 -27.92 -75.38 -11.73
CA LEU A 447 -27.75 -74.88 -13.10
C LEU A 447 -27.96 -75.97 -14.16
N LYS A 448 -29.21 -76.31 -14.44
CA LYS A 448 -29.56 -77.07 -15.64
C LYS A 448 -29.48 -76.14 -16.85
N CYS A 449 -28.72 -76.56 -17.85
CA CYS A 449 -28.62 -75.88 -19.13
C CYS A 449 -30.03 -75.62 -19.72
N LYS A 450 -30.26 -74.39 -20.22
CA LYS A 450 -31.54 -74.00 -20.86
C LYS A 450 -31.80 -74.73 -22.16
N ALA A 451 -30.75 -75.15 -22.87
CA ALA A 451 -30.88 -75.84 -24.15
C ALA A 451 -31.54 -77.20 -23.99
N VAL A 452 -32.76 -77.33 -24.52
CA VAL A 452 -33.56 -78.55 -24.42
C VAL A 452 -32.77 -79.74 -24.97
N GLY A 453 -32.55 -80.73 -24.11
CA GLY A 453 -31.79 -81.95 -24.42
C GLY A 453 -30.27 -81.83 -24.26
N CYS A 454 -29.74 -80.73 -23.72
CA CYS A 454 -28.34 -80.66 -23.28
C CYS A 454 -28.10 -81.56 -22.05
N ALA A 455 -27.10 -82.44 -22.13
CA ALA A 455 -26.78 -83.40 -21.07
C ALA A 455 -25.64 -82.92 -20.17
N ASP A 456 -24.95 -81.85 -20.57
CA ASP A 456 -23.81 -81.31 -19.84
C ASP A 456 -24.30 -80.41 -18.68
N ASP A 457 -23.66 -80.53 -17.52
CA ASP A 457 -23.96 -79.70 -16.34
C ASP A 457 -23.29 -78.34 -16.46
N HIS A 458 -23.98 -77.41 -17.13
CA HIS A 458 -23.55 -76.03 -17.25
C HIS A 458 -24.72 -75.03 -17.21
N ALA A 459 -24.40 -73.83 -16.74
CA ALA A 459 -25.35 -72.73 -16.57
C ALA A 459 -25.86 -72.11 -17.87
N ARG A 460 -25.05 -72.14 -18.92
CA ARG A 460 -25.28 -71.40 -20.17
C ARG A 460 -24.89 -72.24 -21.39
N HIS A 461 -25.74 -72.25 -22.41
CA HIS A 461 -25.44 -72.95 -23.66
C HIS A 461 -24.98 -71.97 -24.73
N PHE A 462 -23.85 -72.23 -25.38
CA PHE A 462 -23.43 -71.45 -26.54
C PHE A 462 -23.94 -72.07 -27.85
N CYS A 463 -24.70 -71.31 -28.64
CA CYS A 463 -25.13 -71.75 -29.97
C CYS A 463 -24.24 -71.14 -31.06
N TRP A 464 -23.36 -71.95 -31.66
CA TRP A 464 -22.43 -71.45 -32.68
C TRP A 464 -23.09 -70.98 -34.00
N LYS A 465 -24.37 -71.29 -34.25
CA LYS A 465 -25.08 -70.83 -35.46
C LYS A 465 -25.57 -69.39 -35.35
N CYS A 466 -26.12 -69.00 -34.21
CA CYS A 466 -26.57 -67.62 -33.96
C CYS A 466 -25.59 -66.80 -33.12
N HIS A 467 -24.55 -67.45 -32.57
CA HIS A 467 -23.59 -66.88 -31.63
C HIS A 467 -24.21 -66.37 -30.31
N ASP A 468 -25.35 -66.92 -29.90
CA ASP A 468 -25.95 -66.65 -28.59
C ASP A 468 -25.18 -67.40 -27.48
N GLU A 469 -24.69 -66.66 -26.47
CA GLU A 469 -23.89 -67.17 -25.33
C GLU A 469 -24.71 -67.87 -24.25
N ASP A 470 -26.04 -67.73 -24.27
CA ASP A 470 -26.95 -68.40 -23.33
C ASP A 470 -28.24 -68.86 -24.02
N SER A 471 -28.03 -69.57 -25.13
CA SER A 471 -29.08 -70.11 -25.98
C SER A 471 -29.96 -71.14 -25.25
N ASP A 472 -31.26 -71.11 -25.54
CA ASP A 472 -32.24 -72.11 -25.12
C ASP A 472 -32.39 -73.28 -26.10
N HIS A 473 -31.54 -73.32 -27.13
CA HIS A 473 -31.57 -74.32 -28.18
C HIS A 473 -30.17 -74.84 -28.51
N ARG A 474 -30.12 -76.06 -29.03
CA ARG A 474 -28.88 -76.59 -29.61
C ARG A 474 -28.65 -75.97 -30.98
N ALA A 475 -27.40 -75.84 -31.40
CA ALA A 475 -27.05 -75.37 -32.74
C ALA A 475 -27.75 -76.15 -33.88
N SER A 476 -28.06 -77.44 -33.67
CA SER A 476 -28.82 -78.24 -34.63
C SER A 476 -30.27 -77.78 -34.82
N LYS A 477 -30.87 -77.11 -33.83
CA LYS A 477 -32.25 -76.61 -33.81
C LYS A 477 -32.34 -75.09 -33.71
N CYS A 478 -31.30 -74.38 -34.14
CA CYS A 478 -31.26 -72.92 -34.09
C CYS A 478 -32.41 -72.31 -34.90
N PRO A 479 -33.36 -71.59 -34.27
CA PRO A 479 -34.47 -70.95 -34.98
C PRO A 479 -33.98 -69.77 -35.81
N TYR A 480 -32.84 -69.17 -35.43
CA TYR A 480 -32.22 -68.11 -36.21
C TYR A 480 -31.35 -68.71 -37.31
N SER A 481 -31.86 -68.54 -38.52
CA SER A 481 -31.18 -68.82 -39.77
C SER A 481 -30.23 -67.65 -40.10
N VAL A 482 -29.17 -67.96 -40.85
CA VAL A 482 -27.89 -67.20 -40.96
C VAL A 482 -28.04 -65.69 -40.77
N ILE A 483 -27.24 -65.12 -39.86
CA ILE A 483 -27.11 -63.68 -39.73
C ILE A 483 -26.31 -63.13 -40.91
N VAL A 484 -26.89 -62.15 -41.59
CA VAL A 484 -26.29 -61.45 -42.72
C VAL A 484 -26.38 -59.94 -42.53
N TYR A 485 -25.53 -59.21 -43.23
CA TYR A 485 -25.37 -57.76 -43.14
C TYR A 485 -25.62 -57.13 -44.51
N HIS A 486 -26.35 -56.03 -44.54
CA HIS A 486 -26.62 -55.26 -45.76
C HIS A 486 -26.34 -53.79 -45.52
N GLN A 487 -25.42 -53.21 -46.28
CA GLN A 487 -25.14 -51.78 -46.26
C GLN A 487 -26.08 -51.03 -47.20
N THR A 488 -26.72 -49.97 -46.72
CA THR A 488 -27.71 -49.17 -47.45
C THR A 488 -27.72 -47.70 -46.98
N SER A 489 -28.58 -46.85 -47.56
CA SER A 489 -28.76 -45.47 -47.09
C SER A 489 -29.52 -45.43 -45.76
N ARG A 490 -29.47 -44.30 -45.05
CA ARG A 490 -30.22 -44.15 -43.80
C ARG A 490 -31.73 -44.35 -44.02
N GLU A 491 -32.26 -43.69 -45.03
CA GLU A 491 -33.69 -43.70 -45.39
C GLU A 491 -34.14 -45.12 -45.75
N SER A 492 -33.28 -45.84 -46.47
CA SER A 492 -33.53 -47.24 -46.83
C SER A 492 -33.45 -48.17 -45.62
N ALA A 493 -32.51 -47.93 -44.68
CA ALA A 493 -32.43 -48.70 -43.44
C ALA A 493 -33.67 -48.47 -42.55
N GLU A 494 -34.15 -47.22 -42.46
CA GLU A 494 -35.38 -46.86 -41.76
C GLU A 494 -36.61 -47.49 -42.43
N SER A 495 -36.71 -47.46 -43.76
CA SER A 495 -37.80 -48.13 -44.47
C SER A 495 -37.75 -49.65 -44.34
N ILE A 496 -36.59 -50.29 -44.44
CA ILE A 496 -36.45 -51.74 -44.19
C ILE A 496 -36.90 -52.09 -42.77
N LYS A 497 -36.58 -51.25 -41.80
CA LYS A 497 -36.98 -51.43 -40.40
C LYS A 497 -38.50 -51.31 -40.21
N ASN A 498 -39.13 -50.33 -40.85
CA ASN A 498 -40.54 -50.02 -40.65
C ASN A 498 -41.48 -50.85 -41.53
N ASP A 499 -41.11 -51.03 -42.80
CA ASP A 499 -41.97 -51.57 -43.86
C ASP A 499 -41.51 -52.94 -44.37
N GLY A 500 -40.33 -53.40 -43.95
CA GLY A 500 -39.70 -54.62 -44.44
C GLY A 500 -39.02 -54.47 -45.80
N ILE A 501 -38.58 -55.59 -46.37
CA ILE A 501 -37.84 -55.62 -47.64
C ILE A 501 -38.83 -55.79 -48.80
N ASP A 502 -39.06 -54.73 -49.58
CA ASP A 502 -39.87 -54.77 -50.80
C ASP A 502 -39.01 -55.06 -52.03
N ILE A 503 -38.94 -56.33 -52.44
CA ILE A 503 -38.12 -56.79 -53.57
C ILE A 503 -38.60 -56.18 -54.90
N SER A 504 -39.88 -55.79 -55.02
CA SER A 504 -40.42 -55.23 -56.26
C SER A 504 -39.76 -53.89 -56.64
N LYS A 505 -39.30 -53.15 -55.63
CA LYS A 505 -38.57 -51.89 -55.75
C LYS A 505 -37.06 -52.07 -55.97
N SER A 506 -36.55 -53.30 -55.86
CA SER A 506 -35.13 -53.58 -56.07
C SER A 506 -34.74 -53.45 -57.54
N ARG A 507 -33.59 -52.83 -57.80
CA ARG A 507 -32.98 -52.85 -59.13
C ARG A 507 -32.41 -54.25 -59.39
N PRO A 508 -32.51 -54.78 -60.62
CA PRO A 508 -31.92 -56.07 -60.95
C PRO A 508 -30.42 -56.02 -60.73
N GLY A 509 -29.92 -56.87 -59.84
CA GLY A 509 -28.50 -57.09 -59.62
C GLY A 509 -28.01 -58.33 -60.38
N TRP A 510 -26.81 -58.79 -60.03
CA TRP A 510 -26.17 -59.92 -60.70
C TRP A 510 -26.98 -61.23 -60.66
N ALA A 511 -27.70 -61.50 -59.56
CA ALA A 511 -28.55 -62.67 -59.41
C ALA A 511 -30.03 -62.38 -59.74
N GLY A 512 -30.32 -61.30 -60.45
CA GLY A 512 -31.68 -60.82 -60.73
C GLY A 512 -32.17 -59.79 -59.70
N LYS A 513 -33.47 -59.49 -59.73
CA LYS A 513 -34.11 -58.66 -58.69
C LYS A 513 -34.12 -59.44 -57.38
N GLY A 514 -33.74 -58.77 -56.29
CA GLY A 514 -33.54 -59.43 -55.00
C GLY A 514 -32.87 -58.54 -53.97
N PHE A 515 -32.77 -59.06 -52.75
CA PHE A 515 -32.07 -58.42 -51.65
C PHE A 515 -30.70 -59.08 -51.43
N TYR A 516 -29.65 -58.26 -51.40
CA TYR A 516 -28.27 -58.73 -51.40
C TYR A 516 -27.60 -58.47 -50.05
N ALA A 517 -27.33 -59.51 -49.27
CA ALA A 517 -26.63 -59.39 -47.99
C ALA A 517 -25.31 -60.17 -47.99
N ALA A 518 -24.44 -59.87 -47.03
CA ALA A 518 -23.14 -60.52 -46.85
C ALA A 518 -23.03 -61.17 -45.47
N LYS A 519 -22.16 -62.16 -45.31
CA LYS A 519 -22.04 -62.92 -44.06
C LYS A 519 -21.36 -62.12 -42.94
N CYS A 520 -20.45 -61.23 -43.29
CA CYS A 520 -19.79 -60.33 -42.33
C CYS A 520 -19.92 -58.87 -42.78
N ILE A 521 -19.57 -57.96 -41.88
CA ILE A 521 -19.70 -56.51 -42.10
C ILE A 521 -18.75 -56.06 -43.19
N GLU A 522 -17.53 -56.58 -43.19
CA GLU A 522 -16.44 -56.20 -44.08
C GLU A 522 -16.80 -56.44 -45.56
N ASP A 523 -17.49 -57.55 -45.85
CA ASP A 523 -17.95 -57.92 -47.20
C ASP A 523 -19.06 -56.99 -47.74
N THR A 524 -19.77 -56.27 -46.86
CA THR A 524 -20.79 -55.30 -47.26
C THR A 524 -20.35 -53.85 -47.11
N ASP A 525 -19.29 -53.54 -46.34
CA ASP A 525 -18.89 -52.17 -45.98
C ASP A 525 -18.36 -51.35 -47.17
N GLY A 526 -18.02 -52.01 -48.28
CA GLY A 526 -17.62 -51.36 -49.53
C GLY A 526 -18.75 -51.03 -50.51
N LYS A 527 -20.02 -51.30 -50.18
CA LYS A 527 -21.15 -51.19 -51.13
C LYS A 527 -21.82 -49.81 -51.16
N ALA A 528 -21.72 -49.02 -50.08
CA ALA A 528 -22.23 -47.66 -50.05
C ALA A 528 -21.18 -46.69 -50.62
N GLN A 529 -21.56 -45.99 -51.68
CA GLN A 529 -20.71 -44.98 -52.31
C GLN A 529 -20.35 -43.88 -51.29
N GLY A 530 -19.06 -43.70 -51.01
CA GLY A 530 -18.55 -42.60 -50.16
C GLY A 530 -18.28 -42.93 -48.69
N GLY A 531 -18.29 -44.20 -48.28
CA GLY A 531 -17.84 -44.63 -46.94
C GLY A 531 -18.73 -44.18 -45.77
N ARG A 532 -19.97 -43.76 -46.05
CA ARG A 532 -20.95 -43.28 -45.06
C ARG A 532 -22.32 -43.96 -45.22
N GLY A 533 -22.34 -45.28 -45.25
CA GLY A 533 -23.56 -46.09 -45.30
C GLY A 533 -24.03 -46.56 -43.92
N TRP A 534 -25.30 -46.96 -43.82
CA TRP A 534 -25.85 -47.67 -42.66
C TRP A 534 -25.78 -49.18 -42.92
N ILE A 535 -25.45 -49.97 -41.90
CA ILE A 535 -25.47 -51.44 -41.99
C ILE A 535 -26.67 -51.97 -41.23
N VAL A 536 -27.50 -52.74 -41.92
CA VAL A 536 -28.62 -53.47 -41.34
C VAL A 536 -28.20 -54.92 -41.09
N LYS A 537 -28.39 -55.41 -39.86
CA LYS A 537 -28.16 -56.80 -39.46
C LYS A 537 -29.50 -57.55 -39.56
N LEU A 538 -29.51 -58.64 -40.32
CA LEU A 538 -30.72 -59.40 -40.68
C LEU A 538 -30.53 -60.88 -40.38
N ALA A 539 -31.59 -61.57 -39.97
CA ALA A 539 -31.63 -63.03 -39.89
C ALA A 539 -32.33 -63.59 -41.14
N PHE A 540 -31.73 -64.58 -41.82
CA PHE A 540 -32.18 -65.06 -43.13
C PHE A 540 -32.51 -66.55 -43.13
N HIS A 541 -33.79 -66.87 -43.34
CA HIS A 541 -34.23 -68.25 -43.58
C HIS A 541 -33.96 -68.65 -45.02
N LEU A 542 -32.72 -69.10 -45.28
CA LEU A 542 -32.27 -69.46 -46.63
C LEU A 542 -32.95 -70.72 -47.22
N GLY A 543 -33.71 -71.48 -46.42
CA GLY A 543 -34.32 -72.73 -46.87
C GLY A 543 -33.28 -73.69 -47.47
N ARG A 544 -33.48 -74.08 -48.73
CA ARG A 544 -32.50 -74.84 -49.53
C ARG A 544 -31.78 -73.86 -50.46
N PRO A 545 -30.56 -73.40 -50.13
CA PRO A 545 -29.87 -72.40 -50.94
C PRO A 545 -29.50 -72.96 -52.32
N LEU A 546 -29.68 -72.17 -53.37
CA LEU A 546 -29.13 -72.45 -54.69
C LEU A 546 -27.72 -71.84 -54.76
N GLU A 547 -26.70 -72.68 -54.77
CA GLU A 547 -25.32 -72.23 -54.89
C GLU A 547 -25.00 -71.93 -56.36
N LYS A 548 -24.76 -70.65 -56.67
CA LYS A 548 -24.22 -70.23 -57.97
C LYS A 548 -22.73 -69.97 -57.85
N CYS A 549 -21.91 -70.91 -58.29
CA CYS A 549 -20.49 -70.70 -58.49
C CYS A 549 -20.25 -69.88 -59.76
N ARG A 550 -19.50 -68.78 -59.66
CA ARG A 550 -19.08 -68.00 -60.82
C ARG A 550 -17.87 -68.70 -61.45
N SER A 551 -18.03 -69.29 -62.64
CA SER A 551 -16.88 -69.32 -63.55
C SER A 551 -16.70 -67.89 -64.06
N LEU A 552 -15.47 -67.39 -64.12
CA LEU A 552 -15.16 -65.99 -64.45
C LEU A 552 -15.52 -65.60 -65.91
N SER A 553 -16.24 -66.42 -66.68
CA SER A 553 -16.33 -66.29 -68.14
C SER A 553 -17.72 -66.08 -68.75
N ASP A 554 -18.87 -66.26 -68.09
CA ASP A 554 -20.16 -66.23 -68.82
C ASP A 554 -21.26 -65.33 -68.22
N THR A 555 -21.75 -64.40 -69.04
CA THR A 555 -22.94 -63.58 -68.80
C THR A 555 -24.18 -64.26 -69.40
N GLY A 556 -24.93 -64.98 -68.57
CA GLY A 556 -26.20 -65.62 -68.96
C GLY A 556 -27.28 -65.54 -67.87
N LYS A 557 -28.52 -65.25 -68.30
CA LYS A 557 -29.72 -64.87 -67.52
C LYS A 557 -30.03 -65.76 -66.29
N ALA A 558 -30.54 -65.13 -65.22
CA ALA A 558 -31.02 -65.79 -64.01
C ALA A 558 -32.56 -65.66 -63.85
N THR A 559 -33.22 -66.77 -63.52
CA THR A 559 -34.64 -66.92 -63.17
C THR A 559 -34.89 -66.62 -61.68
N GLU A 560 -36.06 -66.05 -61.38
CA GLU A 560 -36.55 -65.64 -60.06
C GLU A 560 -36.90 -66.83 -59.13
N ILE A 561 -36.61 -66.70 -57.82
CA ILE A 561 -37.18 -67.55 -56.75
C ILE A 561 -37.60 -66.63 -55.61
N GLY A 562 -38.88 -66.73 -55.19
CA GLY A 562 -39.45 -65.98 -54.07
C GLY A 562 -39.01 -66.54 -52.71
N VAL A 563 -38.62 -65.65 -51.79
CA VAL A 563 -38.33 -65.95 -50.39
C VAL A 563 -39.51 -65.43 -49.55
N GLN A 564 -40.10 -66.28 -48.71
CA GLN A 564 -41.06 -65.89 -47.68
C GLN A 564 -40.30 -65.54 -46.39
N LEU A 565 -40.61 -64.38 -45.81
CA LEU A 565 -40.04 -63.89 -44.55
C LEU A 565 -41.09 -63.92 -43.44
N SER A 566 -40.68 -64.34 -42.23
CA SER A 566 -41.44 -64.20 -40.98
C SER A 566 -40.55 -63.54 -39.92
N ASP A 567 -41.11 -62.51 -39.27
CA ASP A 567 -40.77 -61.79 -38.03
C ASP A 567 -39.29 -61.43 -37.73
N TYR A 568 -39.02 -60.12 -37.61
CA TYR A 568 -37.70 -59.53 -37.33
C TYR A 568 -37.59 -58.93 -35.92
N TYR A 569 -36.42 -59.14 -35.29
CA TYR A 569 -35.95 -58.43 -34.08
C TYR A 569 -34.69 -57.61 -34.40
N THR A 570 -34.60 -56.36 -33.91
CA THR A 570 -33.42 -55.50 -34.05
C THR A 570 -32.70 -55.36 -32.71
N HIS A 571 -31.38 -55.62 -32.70
CA HIS A 571 -30.49 -55.27 -31.59
C HIS A 571 -29.57 -54.12 -32.03
N GLN A 572 -29.66 -52.98 -31.35
CA GLN A 572 -28.71 -51.86 -31.44
C GLN A 572 -27.35 -52.30 -30.86
N HIS A 573 -26.29 -52.18 -31.66
CA HIS A 573 -24.92 -52.18 -31.18
C HIS A 573 -24.23 -50.91 -31.68
N ASP A 574 -23.46 -50.31 -30.79
CA ASP A 574 -23.02 -48.93 -30.81
C ASP A 574 -22.12 -48.55 -31.99
N ARG A 575 -22.74 -47.87 -32.97
CA ARG A 575 -22.37 -46.49 -33.26
C ARG A 575 -23.59 -45.60 -32.95
N VAL A 576 -23.81 -45.34 -31.66
CA VAL A 576 -24.96 -44.58 -31.16
C VAL A 576 -24.61 -43.09 -31.07
N CYS A 577 -25.14 -42.31 -32.02
CA CYS A 577 -25.79 -41.05 -31.68
C CYS A 577 -27.28 -41.36 -31.60
N GLY A 578 -27.87 -41.15 -30.43
CA GLY A 578 -29.27 -41.46 -30.16
C GLY A 578 -30.22 -40.56 -30.96
N ILE A 579 -31.26 -41.19 -31.52
CA ILE A 579 -32.67 -40.93 -31.19
C ILE A 579 -33.35 -42.29 -31.06
#